data_AF-A0A1H3NQQ7-F1
#
_entry.id   AF-A0A1H3NQQ7-F1
#
_cell.length_a   1.000
_cell.length_b   1.000
_cell.length_c   1.000
_cell.angle_alpha   90.00
_cell.angle_beta   90.00
_cell.angle_gamma   90.00
#
_symmetry.space_group_name_H-M   'P 1'
#
loop_
_entity.id
_entity.type
_entity.pdbx_description
1 polymer ?
#
loop_
_entity_poly.entity_id
_entity_poly.type
_entity_poly.pdbx_seq_one_letter_code
_entity_poly.pdbx_strand_id
1 'polypeptide(L)'
;MTWRGLDLANKSVFDELVPLFIAAKAKRQVIMVTHNANLAINTDADQIIVAEAGPHQTGRLPPITYTAGGLENADIRKAMCDILKGGDAAFRERARRLCVRLER
;
A
#
# COMPACT_ATOMS: atom_id res chain seq x y z
N MET A 1 24.09 12.32 -14.91
CA MET A 1 23.20 12.83 -13.84
C MET A 1 22.59 11.64 -13.11
N THR A 2 23.11 11.31 -11.93
CA THR A 2 22.66 10.20 -11.09
C THR A 2 21.47 10.64 -10.23
N TRP A 3 20.28 10.11 -10.54
CA TRP A 3 19.03 10.28 -9.79
C TRP A 3 19.08 9.53 -8.44
N ARG A 4 19.79 10.06 -7.44
CA ARG A 4 19.85 9.47 -6.07
C ARG A 4 19.09 10.29 -5.00
N GLY A 5 18.42 11.38 -5.36
CA GLY A 5 17.85 12.33 -4.40
C GLY A 5 16.35 12.20 -4.07
N LEU A 6 15.55 11.52 -4.89
CA LEU A 6 14.07 11.50 -4.73
C LEU A 6 13.54 10.45 -3.75
N ASP A 7 14.32 9.41 -3.44
CA ASP A 7 13.84 8.31 -2.58
C ASP A 7 13.95 8.62 -1.07
N LEU A 8 14.83 9.56 -0.69
CA LEU A 8 14.97 9.99 0.71
C LEU A 8 13.82 10.91 1.17
N ALA A 9 13.32 11.79 0.30
CA ALA A 9 12.22 12.69 0.64
C ALA A 9 10.90 11.92 0.86
N ASN A 10 10.70 10.83 0.12
CA ASN A 10 9.51 10.00 0.20
C ASN A 10 9.42 9.27 1.55
N LYS A 11 10.53 8.65 2.02
CA LYS A 11 10.57 7.97 3.34
C LYS A 11 10.30 8.92 4.51
N SER A 12 10.93 10.09 4.53
CA SER A 12 10.76 11.06 5.63
C SER A 12 9.31 11.55 5.75
N VAL A 13 8.66 11.85 4.61
CA VAL A 13 7.25 12.27 4.60
C VAL A 13 6.33 11.15 5.08
N PHE A 14 6.63 9.88 4.77
CA PHE A 14 5.83 8.76 5.27
C PHE A 14 5.93 8.56 6.77
N ASP A 15 7.14 8.65 7.34
CA ASP A 15 7.34 8.46 8.76
C ASP A 15 6.61 9.52 9.60
N GLU A 16 6.39 10.72 9.06
CA GLU A 16 5.59 11.76 9.70
C GLU A 16 4.08 11.60 9.48
N LEU A 17 3.64 11.18 8.28
CA LEU A 17 2.22 11.06 7.96
C LEU A 17 1.55 9.82 8.55
N VAL A 18 2.26 8.69 8.61
CA VAL A 18 1.72 7.42 9.11
C VAL A 18 1.16 7.55 10.53
N PRO A 19 1.87 8.14 11.51
CA PRO A 19 1.32 8.38 12.85
C PRO A 19 0.05 9.24 12.85
N LEU A 20 -0.03 10.24 11.96
CA LEU A 20 -1.20 11.12 11.86
C LEU A 20 -2.43 10.34 11.36
N PHE A 21 -2.24 9.45 10.39
CA PHE A 21 -3.33 8.59 9.90
C PHE A 21 -3.79 7.60 10.96
N ILE A 22 -2.87 6.99 11.72
CA ILE A 22 -3.21 6.08 12.82
C ILE A 22 -4.00 6.83 13.91
N ALA A 23 -3.53 8.02 14.33
CA ALA A 23 -4.22 8.85 15.31
C ALA A 23 -5.60 9.32 14.83
N ALA A 24 -5.74 9.62 13.54
CA ALA A 24 -7.02 10.00 12.94
C ALA A 24 -8.00 8.81 12.87
N LYS A 25 -7.53 7.63 12.44
CA LYS A 25 -8.32 6.38 12.38
C LYS A 25 -8.95 6.03 13.72
N ALA A 26 -8.24 6.28 14.83
CA ALA A 26 -8.77 6.01 16.17
C ALA A 26 -10.00 6.85 16.56
N LYS A 27 -10.27 7.96 15.85
CA LYS A 27 -11.38 8.88 16.15
C LYS A 27 -12.45 8.94 15.06
N ARG A 28 -12.10 8.57 13.83
CA ARG A 28 -12.96 8.68 12.64
C ARG A 28 -12.50 7.72 11.55
N GLN A 29 -13.40 7.37 10.64
CA GLN A 29 -13.03 6.64 9.44
C GLN A 29 -12.14 7.51 8.54
N VAL A 30 -11.03 6.93 8.08
CA VAL A 30 -10.10 7.57 7.14
C VAL A 30 -10.07 6.73 5.87
N ILE A 31 -10.45 7.35 4.75
CA ILE A 31 -10.35 6.73 3.42
C ILE A 31 -9.22 7.43 2.68
N MET A 32 -8.28 6.64 2.17
CA MET A 32 -7.12 7.13 1.46
C MET A 32 -7.09 6.54 0.05
N VAL A 33 -6.87 7.39 -0.95
CA VAL A 33 -6.64 6.99 -2.33
C VAL A 33 -5.20 7.34 -2.67
N THR A 34 -4.39 6.32 -2.96
CA THR A 34 -2.97 6.49 -3.24
C THR A 34 -2.51 5.53 -4.32
N HIS A 35 -1.62 5.98 -5.19
CA HIS A 35 -0.89 5.13 -6.13
C HIS A 35 0.37 4.53 -5.48
N ASN A 36 0.74 4.95 -4.27
CA ASN A 36 1.85 4.42 -3.50
C ASN A 36 1.33 3.45 -2.43
N ALA A 37 1.40 2.17 -2.74
CA ALA A 37 0.98 1.08 -1.86
C ALA A 37 1.75 1.02 -0.53
N ASN A 38 2.97 1.58 -0.43
CA ASN A 38 3.70 1.60 0.84
C ASN A 38 2.95 2.39 1.90
N LEU A 39 2.25 3.45 1.50
CA LEU A 39 1.45 4.24 2.43
C LEU A 39 0.29 3.40 2.99
N ALA A 40 -0.40 2.62 2.14
CA ALA A 40 -1.50 1.75 2.56
C ALA A 40 -1.04 0.58 3.45
N ILE A 41 0.17 0.04 3.25
CA ILE A 41 0.74 -1.03 4.08
C ILE A 41 1.27 -0.50 5.41
N ASN A 42 1.96 0.64 5.39
CA ASN A 42 2.61 1.20 6.58
C ASN A 42 1.62 1.94 7.47
N THR A 43 0.57 2.52 6.89
CA THR A 43 -0.62 2.87 7.66
C THR A 43 -1.34 1.59 8.05
N ASP A 44 -1.85 1.53 9.27
CA ASP A 44 -2.60 0.37 9.75
C ASP A 44 -3.98 0.28 9.09
N ALA A 45 -4.03 0.01 7.78
CA ALA A 45 -5.28 -0.08 7.03
C ALA A 45 -6.03 -1.38 7.36
N ASP A 46 -7.29 -1.26 7.77
CA ASP A 46 -8.16 -2.42 8.02
C ASP A 46 -8.66 -3.06 6.73
N GLN A 47 -8.86 -2.23 5.69
CA GLN A 47 -9.37 -2.67 4.40
C GLN A 47 -8.55 -2.03 3.28
N ILE A 48 -8.12 -2.87 2.36
CA ILE A 48 -7.47 -2.50 1.13
C ILE A 48 -8.44 -2.73 -0.01
N ILE A 49 -8.53 -1.76 -0.93
CA ILE A 49 -9.28 -1.88 -2.18
C ILE A 49 -8.29 -1.67 -3.32
N VAL A 50 -8.01 -2.72 -4.07
CA VAL A 50 -7.13 -2.69 -5.24
C VAL A 50 -7.99 -2.45 -6.48
N ALA A 51 -7.66 -1.41 -7.23
CA ALA A 51 -8.25 -1.14 -8.54
C ALA A 51 -7.32 -1.62 -9.63
N GLU A 52 -7.80 -2.48 -10.53
CA GLU A 52 -7.04 -3.01 -11.66
C GLU A 52 -7.72 -2.63 -12.98
N ALA A 53 -6.95 -1.99 -13.87
CA ALA A 53 -7.39 -1.68 -15.21
C ALA A 53 -7.13 -2.89 -16.13
N GLY A 54 -8.21 -3.43 -16.68
CA GLY A 54 -8.17 -4.51 -17.66
C GLY A 54 -7.68 -4.05 -19.04
N PRO A 55 -7.70 -4.95 -20.04
CA PRO A 55 -7.14 -4.69 -21.36
C PRO A 55 -7.75 -3.45 -22.03
N HIS A 56 -6.89 -2.58 -22.55
CA HIS A 56 -7.32 -1.41 -23.30
C HIS A 56 -7.79 -1.83 -24.69
N GLN A 57 -9.06 -1.57 -25.01
CA GLN A 57 -9.62 -1.80 -26.34
C GLN A 57 -9.70 -0.47 -27.08
N THR A 58 -9.31 -0.44 -28.35
CA THR A 58 -9.31 0.77 -29.16
C THR A 58 -10.69 1.43 -29.17
N GLY A 59 -10.75 2.70 -28.77
CA GLY A 59 -12.01 3.47 -28.71
C GLY A 59 -12.87 3.22 -27.47
N ARG A 60 -12.40 2.43 -26.48
CA ARG A 60 -13.11 2.21 -25.21
C ARG A 60 -12.18 2.45 -24.02
N LEU A 61 -12.77 2.92 -22.91
CA LEU A 61 -12.05 2.95 -21.64
C LEU A 61 -11.79 1.50 -21.17
N PRO A 62 -10.61 1.23 -20.57
CA PRO A 62 -10.33 -0.08 -20.03
C PRO A 62 -11.32 -0.39 -18.89
N PRO A 63 -11.85 -1.62 -18.79
CA PRO A 63 -12.71 -1.98 -17.67
C PRO A 63 -11.89 -1.93 -16.38
N ILE A 64 -12.43 -1.30 -15.33
CA ILE A 64 -11.78 -1.27 -14.02
C ILE A 64 -12.46 -2.30 -13.13
N THR A 65 -11.66 -3.18 -12.54
CA THR A 65 -12.11 -4.17 -11.55
C THR A 65 -11.58 -3.80 -10.18
N TYR A 66 -12.32 -4.17 -9.14
CA TYR A 66 -11.98 -3.86 -7.77
C TYR A 66 -11.97 -5.12 -6.92
N THR A 67 -10.87 -5.33 -6.19
CA THR A 67 -10.73 -6.43 -5.23
C THR A 67 -10.50 -5.83 -3.85
N ALA A 68 -11.28 -6.26 -2.87
CA ALA A 68 -11.22 -5.72 -1.51
C ALA A 68 -10.93 -6.82 -0.48
N GLY A 69 -10.12 -6.49 0.52
CA GLY A 69 -9.84 -7.37 1.65
C GLY A 69 -8.86 -6.75 2.65
N GLY A 70 -8.67 -7.39 3.79
CA GLY A 70 -7.67 -6.96 4.78
C GLY A 70 -6.23 -7.32 4.38
N LEU A 71 -5.25 -6.76 5.09
CA LEU A 71 -3.82 -7.07 4.88
C LEU A 71 -3.45 -8.51 5.26
N GLU A 72 -4.29 -9.18 6.04
CA GLU A 72 -4.19 -10.60 6.38
C GLU A 72 -4.62 -11.54 5.24
N ASN A 73 -5.31 -11.02 4.22
CA ASN A 73 -5.68 -11.80 3.04
C ASN A 73 -4.45 -12.00 2.12
N ALA A 74 -4.15 -13.26 1.79
CA ALA A 74 -3.00 -13.62 0.97
C ALA A 74 -3.07 -13.03 -0.46
N ASP A 75 -4.25 -12.97 -1.07
CA ASP A 75 -4.43 -12.43 -2.42
C ASP A 75 -4.20 -10.91 -2.44
N ILE A 76 -4.66 -10.21 -1.38
CA ILE A 76 -4.41 -8.77 -1.21
C ILE A 76 -2.92 -8.50 -0.97
N ARG A 77 -2.24 -9.31 -0.14
CA ARG A 77 -0.79 -9.17 0.06
C ARG A 77 -0.03 -9.38 -1.24
N LYS A 78 -0.41 -10.39 -2.02
CA LYS A 78 0.20 -10.67 -3.31
C LYS A 78 -0.01 -9.51 -4.28
N ALA A 79 -1.24 -9.04 -4.44
CA ALA A 79 -1.53 -7.88 -5.28
C ALA A 79 -0.74 -6.63 -4.85
N MET A 80 -0.61 -6.40 -3.54
CA MET A 80 0.19 -5.30 -3.00
C MET A 80 1.69 -5.47 -3.25
N CYS A 81 2.23 -6.70 -3.14
CA CYS A 81 3.61 -7.01 -3.53
C CYS A 81 3.84 -6.82 -5.04
N ASP A 82 2.87 -7.13 -5.89
CA ASP A 82 3.00 -6.94 -7.34
C ASP A 82 2.96 -5.44 -7.72
N ILE A 83 2.13 -4.64 -7.03
CA ILE A 83 2.08 -3.18 -7.16
C ILE A 83 3.37 -2.55 -6.63
N LEU A 84 3.89 -3.07 -5.52
CA LEU A 84 5.18 -2.67 -4.96
C LEU A 84 6.30 -3.48 -5.59
N LYS A 85 6.79 -3.07 -6.75
CA LYS A 85 8.07 -3.59 -7.28
C LYS A 85 9.17 -3.46 -6.18
N GLY A 86 9.44 -4.54 -5.42
CA GLY A 86 10.32 -4.54 -4.24
C GLY A 86 9.65 -4.51 -2.85
N GLY A 87 8.33 -4.79 -2.73
CA GLY A 87 7.51 -4.65 -1.52
C GLY A 87 7.80 -5.60 -0.35
N ASP A 88 8.62 -6.64 -0.54
CA ASP A 88 9.03 -7.55 0.54
C ASP A 88 9.69 -6.84 1.73
N ALA A 89 10.33 -5.70 1.50
CA ALA A 89 10.92 -4.90 2.56
C ALA A 89 9.83 -4.20 3.41
N ALA A 90 8.75 -3.73 2.80
CA ALA A 90 7.66 -3.02 3.48
C ALA A 90 6.82 -3.99 4.35
N PHE A 91 6.50 -5.18 3.83
CA PHE A 91 5.84 -6.22 4.63
C PHE A 91 6.71 -6.69 5.80
N ARG A 92 8.02 -6.83 5.60
CA ARG A 92 8.96 -7.16 6.69
C ARG A 92 9.03 -6.07 7.76
N GLU A 93 9.02 -4.80 7.37
CA GLU A 93 9.01 -3.69 8.32
C GLU A 93 7.70 -3.66 9.14
N ARG A 94 6.55 -3.87 8.49
CA ARG A 94 5.25 -4.02 9.18
C ARG A 94 5.25 -5.21 10.15
N ALA A 95 5.74 -6.37 9.71
CA ALA A 95 5.81 -7.57 10.55
C ALA A 95 6.76 -7.39 11.75
N ARG A 96 7.89 -6.70 11.53
CA ARG A 96 8.82 -6.31 12.61
C ARG A 96 8.15 -5.39 13.62
N ARG A 97 7.35 -4.40 13.18
CA ARG A 97 6.59 -3.52 14.09
C ARG A 97 5.53 -4.27 14.91
N LEU A 98 4.93 -5.32 14.34
CA LEU A 98 3.87 -6.10 14.98
C LEU A 98 4.37 -7.36 15.71
N CYS A 99 5.68 -7.66 15.71
CA CYS A 99 6.25 -8.89 16.26
C CYS A 99 5.63 -10.20 15.73
N VAL A 100 5.22 -10.21 14.45
CA VAL A 100 4.63 -11.40 13.82
C VAL A 100 5.64 -12.04 12.87
N ARG A 101 5.77 -13.38 12.90
CA ARG A 101 6.59 -14.14 11.94
C ARG A 101 5.87 -14.19 10.59
N LEU A 102 6.50 -13.66 9.54
CA LEU A 102 6.11 -13.94 8.16
C LEU A 102 6.66 -15.31 7.78
N GLU A 103 5.79 -16.29 7.59
CA GLU A 103 6.17 -17.54 6.92
C GLU A 103 6.26 -17.30 5.41
N ARG A 104 7.28 -17.92 4.80
CA ARG A 104 7.73 -17.72 3.43
C ARG A 104 6.70 -18.18 2.38
#